data_AF-A0A1A8I1H3-F1
#
_entry.id   AF-A0A1A8I1H3-F1
#
_cell.length_a   1.000
_cell.length_b   1.000
_cell.length_c   1.000
_cell.angle_alpha   90.00
_cell.angle_beta   90.00
_cell.angle_gamma   90.00
#
_symmetry.space_group_name_H-M   'P 1'
#
loop_
_entity.id
_entity.type
_entity.pdbx_description
1 polymer ?
#
loop_
_entity_poly.entity_id
_entity_poly.type
_entity_poly.pdbx_seq_one_letter_code
_entity_poly.pdbx_strand_id
1 'polypeptide(L)'
;NLRDVIEESSNKFGMKEIRIQTFGVHFGFQNRFLASDMVHATAALLESTEKEESDIAHNFIKALDSLSRGNLDRLHVGIDHAKRKLLAIQQTVASCICTNLILSQGPFLYCYLMEGTPDVKLFSKPLALTLLCKYLLKAFVHSTRNKRCKLLPLIMAAPKDVEKGTVIVAGIPPESETSDKKNFFGRAFEKAAESTSSRTLHDHFDTSIIELKTEDRSKFLDALITLLS
;
A
#
# COMPACT_ATOMS: atom_id res chain seq x y z
N ASN A 1 26.02 -19.39 8.59
CA ASN A 1 26.50 -19.35 7.19
C ASN A 1 25.56 -18.60 6.27
N LEU A 2 24.27 -18.95 6.08
CA LEU A 2 23.42 -18.21 5.13
C LEU A 2 23.33 -16.70 5.42
N ARG A 3 23.23 -16.31 6.70
CA ARG A 3 23.21 -14.90 7.12
C ARG A 3 24.50 -14.17 6.74
N ASP A 4 25.64 -14.77 7.03
CA ASP A 4 26.96 -14.17 6.81
C ASP A 4 27.29 -14.11 5.31
N VAL A 5 26.89 -15.13 4.55
CA VAL A 5 27.03 -15.16 3.09
C VAL A 5 26.19 -14.07 2.41
N ILE A 6 24.95 -13.86 2.86
CA ILE A 6 24.08 -12.81 2.34
C ILE A 6 24.67 -11.43 2.66
N GLU A 7 25.19 -11.23 3.86
CA GLU A 7 25.79 -9.96 4.31
C GLU A 7 27.10 -9.63 3.57
N GLU A 8 27.97 -10.61 3.37
CA GLU A 8 29.18 -10.40 2.57
C GLU A 8 28.83 -10.05 1.12
N SER A 9 27.83 -10.73 0.55
CA SER A 9 27.35 -10.46 -0.80
C SER A 9 26.66 -9.09 -0.89
N SER A 10 25.86 -8.71 0.10
CA SER A 10 25.12 -7.45 0.09
C SER A 10 26.03 -6.23 0.05
N ASN A 11 27.13 -6.29 0.79
CA ASN A 11 28.17 -5.26 0.78
C ASN A 11 28.79 -5.09 -0.61
N LYS A 12 28.99 -6.18 -1.38
CA LYS A 12 29.50 -6.13 -2.76
C LYS A 12 28.54 -5.42 -3.72
N PHE A 13 27.24 -5.56 -3.52
CA PHE A 13 26.20 -4.95 -4.37
C PHE A 13 25.68 -3.61 -3.84
N GLY A 14 26.30 -3.04 -2.79
CA GLY A 14 25.90 -1.75 -2.22
C GLY A 14 24.59 -1.79 -1.42
N MET A 15 24.09 -2.99 -1.06
CA MET A 15 22.90 -3.18 -0.24
C MET A 15 23.29 -3.14 1.24
N LYS A 16 23.18 -1.95 1.86
CA LYS A 16 23.66 -1.69 3.22
C LYS A 16 22.69 -2.13 4.34
N GLU A 17 21.40 -2.20 4.03
CA GLU A 17 20.34 -2.42 5.04
C GLU A 17 19.61 -3.75 4.89
N ILE A 18 20.35 -4.85 4.76
CA ILE A 18 19.74 -6.20 4.71
C ILE A 18 19.45 -6.74 6.11
N ARG A 19 20.28 -6.39 7.10
CA ARG A 19 20.08 -6.80 8.48
C ARG A 19 19.16 -5.84 9.21
N ILE A 20 18.05 -6.37 9.69
CA ILE A 20 17.10 -5.66 10.54
C ILE A 20 17.09 -6.26 11.93
N GLN A 21 16.97 -5.42 12.94
CA GLN A 21 16.73 -5.88 14.31
C GLN A 21 15.25 -6.26 14.42
N THR A 22 14.97 -7.49 14.82
CA THR A 22 13.61 -8.02 14.93
C THR A 22 13.55 -9.09 16.01
N PHE A 23 12.33 -9.49 16.36
CA PHE A 23 12.05 -10.54 17.33
C PHE A 23 11.50 -11.78 16.62
N GLY A 24 11.78 -12.95 17.19
CA GLY A 24 11.22 -14.21 16.73
C GLY A 24 10.63 -14.98 17.90
N VAL A 25 9.51 -15.66 17.65
CA VAL A 25 8.86 -16.55 18.61
C VAL A 25 9.02 -18.00 18.13
N HIS A 26 9.14 -18.91 19.08
CA HIS A 26 9.23 -20.35 18.81
C HIS A 26 8.24 -21.09 19.70
N PHE A 27 7.30 -21.79 19.07
CA PHE A 27 6.24 -22.54 19.77
C PHE A 27 6.53 -24.05 19.85
N GLY A 28 7.68 -24.51 19.34
CA GLY A 28 8.07 -25.91 19.25
C GLY A 28 8.08 -26.43 17.82
N PHE A 29 8.82 -27.52 17.58
CA PHE A 29 8.98 -28.15 16.26
C PHE A 29 9.42 -27.16 15.17
N GLN A 30 8.67 -27.07 14.07
CA GLN A 30 8.95 -26.16 12.95
C GLN A 30 8.22 -24.81 13.08
N ASN A 31 7.49 -24.58 14.17
CA ASN A 31 6.68 -23.38 14.38
C ASN A 31 7.54 -22.24 14.93
N ARG A 32 8.32 -21.64 14.04
CA ARG A 32 9.13 -20.45 14.30
C ARG A 32 8.65 -19.31 13.42
N PHE A 33 8.26 -18.19 14.02
CA PHE A 33 7.74 -17.02 13.32
C PHE A 33 8.52 -15.77 13.71
N LEU A 34 8.81 -14.91 12.74
CA LEU A 34 9.32 -13.57 13.00
C LEU A 34 8.18 -12.59 13.23
N ALA A 35 8.46 -11.48 13.92
CA ALA A 35 7.47 -10.43 14.15
C ALA A 35 6.88 -9.90 12.83
N SER A 36 7.69 -9.78 11.77
CA SER A 36 7.24 -9.39 10.43
C SER A 36 6.26 -10.39 9.82
N ASP A 37 6.49 -11.69 10.00
CA ASP A 37 5.66 -12.74 9.41
C ASP A 37 4.25 -12.70 10.02
N MET A 38 4.19 -12.51 11.35
CA MET A 38 2.94 -12.32 12.09
C MET A 38 2.18 -11.10 11.57
N VAL A 39 2.84 -9.95 11.43
CA VAL A 39 2.22 -8.71 10.93
C VAL A 39 1.66 -8.90 9.52
N HIS A 40 2.44 -9.47 8.61
CA HIS A 40 1.99 -9.70 7.24
C HIS A 40 0.82 -10.68 7.17
N ALA A 41 0.86 -11.76 7.95
CA ALA A 41 -0.19 -12.76 8.01
C ALA A 41 -1.50 -12.17 8.58
N THR A 42 -1.44 -11.51 9.73
CA THR A 42 -2.61 -10.90 10.38
C THR A 42 -3.21 -9.79 9.51
N ALA A 43 -2.37 -8.94 8.88
CA ALA A 43 -2.84 -7.91 7.97
C ALA A 43 -3.48 -8.49 6.69
N ALA A 44 -3.02 -9.63 6.20
CA ALA A 44 -3.63 -10.31 5.06
C ALA A 44 -4.98 -10.95 5.41
N LEU A 45 -5.14 -11.48 6.62
CA LEU A 45 -6.43 -11.99 7.12
C LEU A 45 -7.45 -10.87 7.32
N LEU A 46 -7.02 -9.72 7.84
CA LEU A 46 -7.88 -8.56 8.07
C LEU A 46 -8.51 -8.01 6.77
N GLU A 47 -7.73 -7.97 5.69
CA GLU A 47 -8.16 -7.45 4.38
C GLU A 47 -8.55 -8.54 3.38
N SER A 48 -8.82 -9.76 3.85
CA SER A 48 -9.18 -10.87 2.97
C SER A 48 -10.44 -10.54 2.16
N THR A 49 -10.38 -10.75 0.84
CA THR A 49 -11.47 -10.53 -0.10
C THR A 49 -12.10 -11.84 -0.59
N GLU A 50 -11.84 -12.97 0.09
CA GLU A 50 -12.27 -14.31 -0.38
C GLU A 50 -13.79 -14.54 -0.33
N LYS A 51 -14.56 -13.71 0.38
CA LYS A 51 -16.03 -13.73 0.34
C LYS A 51 -16.55 -12.34 0.05
N GLU A 52 -17.41 -12.20 -0.95
CA GLU A 52 -18.01 -10.91 -1.36
C GLU A 52 -18.81 -10.24 -0.22
N GLU A 53 -19.29 -11.04 0.74
CA GLU A 53 -19.95 -10.60 1.98
C GLU A 53 -19.09 -10.86 3.24
N SER A 54 -17.75 -10.83 3.14
CA SER A 54 -16.94 -10.91 4.37
C SER A 54 -17.17 -9.65 5.19
N ASP A 55 -17.99 -9.74 6.23
CA ASP A 55 -18.15 -8.69 7.23
C ASP A 55 -16.76 -8.31 7.75
N ILE A 56 -16.45 -7.01 7.71
CA ILE A 56 -15.19 -6.44 8.20
C ILE A 56 -14.97 -6.89 9.65
N ALA A 57 -16.04 -6.98 10.45
CA ALA A 57 -15.99 -7.48 11.81
C ALA A 57 -15.55 -8.95 11.86
N HIS A 58 -16.02 -9.79 10.95
CA HIS A 58 -15.63 -11.20 10.89
C HIS A 58 -14.15 -11.38 10.52
N ASN A 59 -13.64 -10.60 9.57
CA ASN A 59 -12.21 -10.61 9.22
C ASN A 59 -11.35 -10.09 10.39
N PHE A 60 -11.81 -9.08 11.11
CA PHE A 60 -11.15 -8.59 12.31
C PHE A 60 -11.04 -9.68 13.39
N ILE A 61 -12.13 -10.39 13.69
CA ILE A 61 -12.12 -11.49 14.66
C ILE A 61 -11.21 -12.63 14.19
N LYS A 62 -11.23 -12.99 12.90
CA LYS A 62 -10.29 -13.99 12.34
C LYS A 62 -8.82 -13.59 12.53
N ALA A 63 -8.51 -12.33 12.24
CA ALA A 63 -7.17 -11.79 12.40
C ALA A 63 -6.75 -11.80 13.88
N LEU A 64 -7.65 -11.41 14.79
CA LEU A 64 -7.41 -11.44 16.24
C LEU A 64 -7.19 -12.87 16.74
N ASP A 65 -8.03 -13.81 16.32
CA ASP A 65 -7.91 -15.22 16.71
C ASP A 65 -6.60 -15.86 16.24
N SER A 66 -6.02 -15.38 15.13
CA SER A 66 -4.72 -15.87 14.61
C SER A 66 -3.54 -15.53 15.51
N LEU A 67 -3.68 -14.53 16.40
CA LEU A 67 -2.65 -14.16 17.37
C LEU A 67 -2.64 -15.10 18.60
N SER A 68 -3.68 -15.91 18.77
CA SER A 68 -3.75 -16.88 19.86
C SER A 68 -2.87 -18.09 19.58
N ARG A 69 -2.06 -18.49 20.57
CA ARG A 69 -1.14 -19.64 20.48
C ARG A 69 -1.83 -20.97 20.14
N GLY A 70 -3.12 -21.08 20.43
CA GLY A 70 -3.93 -22.28 20.15
C GLY A 70 -4.38 -22.42 18.69
N ASN A 71 -4.23 -21.39 17.85
CA ASN A 71 -4.79 -21.33 16.50
C ASN A 71 -3.72 -21.09 15.42
N LEU A 72 -2.64 -21.88 15.45
CA LEU A 72 -1.54 -21.76 14.48
C LEU A 72 -1.99 -22.04 13.03
N ASP A 73 -3.00 -22.88 12.83
CA ASP A 73 -3.52 -23.18 11.49
C ASP A 73 -4.03 -21.92 10.77
N ARG A 74 -4.71 -21.03 11.52
CA ARG A 74 -5.20 -19.75 10.96
C ARG A 74 -4.06 -18.81 10.62
N LEU A 75 -3.00 -18.82 11.44
CA LEU A 75 -1.79 -18.06 11.16
C LEU A 75 -1.12 -18.56 9.87
N HIS A 76 -1.01 -19.89 9.67
CA HIS A 76 -0.47 -20.47 8.45
C HIS A 76 -1.28 -20.09 7.21
N VAL A 77 -2.62 -20.13 7.29
CA VAL A 77 -3.49 -19.61 6.23
C VAL A 77 -3.17 -18.13 5.98
N GLY A 78 -3.09 -17.31 7.03
CA GLY A 78 -2.73 -15.89 6.90
C GLY A 78 -1.39 -15.66 6.20
N ILE A 79 -0.38 -16.49 6.46
CA ILE A 79 0.93 -16.44 5.79
C ILE A 79 0.77 -16.72 4.29
N ASP A 80 -0.05 -17.70 3.89
CA ASP A 80 -0.26 -17.99 2.47
C ASP A 80 -1.05 -16.89 1.76
N HIS A 81 -2.00 -16.24 2.44
CA HIS A 81 -2.63 -15.01 1.94
C HIS A 81 -1.63 -13.86 1.80
N ALA A 82 -0.73 -13.70 2.77
CA ALA A 82 0.31 -12.68 2.71
C ALA A 82 1.26 -12.88 1.52
N LYS A 83 1.66 -14.13 1.24
CA LYS A 83 2.46 -14.46 0.04
C LYS A 83 1.73 -14.07 -1.25
N ARG A 84 0.45 -14.45 -1.38
CA ARG A 84 -0.39 -14.07 -2.55
C ARG A 84 -0.46 -12.55 -2.70
N LYS A 85 -0.72 -11.83 -1.60
CA LYS A 85 -0.77 -10.36 -1.58
C LYS A 85 0.56 -9.72 -2.02
N LEU A 86 1.69 -10.19 -1.50
CA LEU A 86 3.01 -9.64 -1.85
C LEU A 86 3.38 -9.92 -3.31
N LEU A 87 3.04 -11.10 -3.84
CA LEU A 87 3.23 -11.44 -5.25
C LEU A 87 2.40 -10.54 -6.16
N ALA A 88 1.12 -10.35 -5.83
CA ALA A 88 0.23 -9.45 -6.58
C ALA A 88 0.77 -8.01 -6.58
N ILE A 89 1.18 -7.49 -5.41
CA ILE A 89 1.79 -6.15 -5.32
C ILE A 89 3.02 -6.05 -6.24
N GLN A 90 3.93 -7.02 -6.19
CA GLN A 90 5.14 -6.99 -7.02
C GLN A 90 4.82 -7.01 -8.52
N GLN A 91 3.85 -7.82 -8.94
CA GLN A 91 3.41 -7.87 -10.33
C GLN A 91 2.77 -6.55 -10.78
N THR A 92 1.91 -5.95 -9.95
CA THR A 92 1.31 -4.65 -10.24
C THR A 92 2.36 -3.54 -10.28
N VAL A 93 3.34 -3.53 -9.37
CA VAL A 93 4.46 -2.56 -9.39
C VAL A 93 5.26 -2.69 -10.69
N ALA A 94 5.64 -3.90 -11.06
CA ALA A 94 6.37 -4.16 -12.30
C ALA A 94 5.55 -3.70 -13.52
N SER A 95 4.27 -4.04 -13.57
CA SER A 95 3.37 -3.61 -14.64
C SER A 95 3.31 -2.08 -14.73
N CYS A 96 3.08 -1.38 -13.62
CA CYS A 96 2.97 0.08 -13.58
C CYS A 96 4.25 0.78 -14.06
N ILE A 97 5.43 0.26 -13.72
CA ILE A 97 6.71 0.81 -14.16
C ILE A 97 6.95 0.51 -15.65
N CYS A 98 6.75 -0.74 -16.08
CA CYS A 98 7.00 -1.16 -17.46
C CYS A 98 6.06 -0.50 -18.48
N THR A 99 4.82 -0.22 -18.07
CA THR A 99 3.80 0.45 -18.92
C THR A 99 3.79 1.97 -18.74
N ASN A 100 4.70 2.52 -17.93
CA ASN A 100 4.84 3.95 -17.66
C ASN A 100 3.52 4.62 -17.20
N LEU A 101 2.75 3.94 -16.34
CA LEU A 101 1.47 4.43 -15.81
C LEU A 101 1.64 5.55 -14.76
N ILE A 102 2.87 5.79 -14.30
CA ILE A 102 3.18 6.81 -13.29
C ILE A 102 3.43 8.13 -14.00
N LEU A 103 2.48 9.06 -13.85
CA LEU A 103 2.52 10.36 -14.50
C LEU A 103 2.91 11.45 -13.50
N SER A 104 3.82 12.35 -13.90
CA SER A 104 4.11 13.53 -13.10
C SER A 104 3.09 14.62 -13.43
N GLN A 105 2.35 15.08 -12.42
CA GLN A 105 1.35 16.14 -12.54
C GLN A 105 1.91 17.52 -12.20
N GLY A 106 3.23 17.64 -11.99
CA GLY A 106 3.90 18.86 -11.54
C GLY A 106 4.33 18.78 -10.06
N PRO A 107 3.41 18.95 -9.09
CA PRO A 107 3.73 18.91 -7.67
C PRO A 107 3.70 17.50 -7.06
N PHE A 108 3.11 16.51 -7.74
CA PHE A 108 3.05 15.12 -7.28
C PHE A 108 3.08 14.14 -8.46
N LEU A 109 3.34 12.87 -8.16
CA LEU A 109 3.17 11.73 -9.05
C LEU A 109 1.76 11.17 -8.89
N TYR A 110 1.17 10.75 -10.00
CA TYR A 110 -0.17 10.18 -10.03
C TYR A 110 -0.17 8.83 -10.73
N CYS A 111 -0.84 7.85 -10.14
CA CYS A 111 -1.06 6.52 -10.74
C CYS A 111 -2.51 6.09 -10.53
N TYR A 112 -3.13 5.55 -11.57
CA TYR A 112 -4.51 5.05 -11.54
C TYR A 112 -4.55 3.60 -11.95
N LEU A 113 -5.09 2.73 -11.09
CA LEU A 113 -5.37 1.33 -11.42
C LEU A 113 -6.72 1.25 -12.12
N MET A 114 -6.77 0.56 -13.26
CA MET A 114 -8.02 0.31 -13.96
C MET A 114 -8.68 -0.97 -13.44
N GLU A 115 -9.98 -1.12 -13.64
CA GLU A 115 -10.73 -2.32 -13.23
C GLU A 115 -10.20 -3.61 -13.88
N GLY A 116 -9.67 -3.52 -15.11
CA GLY A 116 -9.04 -4.66 -15.78
C GLY A 116 -7.66 -5.06 -15.22
N THR A 117 -7.15 -4.38 -14.19
CA THR A 117 -5.86 -4.72 -13.58
C THR A 117 -5.99 -6.03 -12.80
N PRO A 118 -5.05 -6.98 -12.96
CA PRO A 118 -5.02 -8.18 -12.14
C PRO A 118 -5.04 -7.85 -10.65
N ASP A 119 -5.83 -8.61 -9.89
CA ASP A 119 -5.95 -8.50 -8.43
C ASP A 119 -6.42 -7.12 -7.91
N VAL A 120 -7.07 -6.30 -8.75
CA VAL A 120 -7.52 -4.95 -8.37
C VAL A 120 -8.39 -4.92 -7.12
N LYS A 121 -9.20 -5.98 -6.89
CA LYS A 121 -10.04 -6.13 -5.69
C LYS A 121 -9.22 -6.12 -4.39
N LEU A 122 -7.97 -6.61 -4.41
CA LEU A 122 -7.07 -6.53 -3.25
C LEU A 122 -6.71 -5.08 -2.94
N PHE A 123 -6.49 -4.27 -3.97
CA PHE A 123 -6.10 -2.85 -3.85
C PHE A 123 -7.27 -1.90 -3.59
N SER A 124 -8.50 -2.41 -3.55
CA SER A 124 -9.67 -1.69 -3.04
C SER A 124 -9.65 -1.53 -1.51
N LYS A 125 -8.72 -2.21 -0.81
CA LYS A 125 -8.54 -2.13 0.65
C LYS A 125 -7.41 -1.17 1.03
N PRO A 126 -7.57 -0.35 2.10
CA PRO A 126 -6.63 0.72 2.45
C PRO A 126 -5.19 0.29 2.73
N LEU A 127 -4.95 -0.78 3.50
CA LEU A 127 -3.58 -1.21 3.86
C LEU A 127 -2.88 -1.83 2.66
N ALA A 128 -3.59 -2.63 1.85
CA ALA A 128 -3.08 -3.18 0.61
C ALA A 128 -2.70 -2.07 -0.39
N LEU A 129 -3.57 -1.08 -0.59
CA LEU A 129 -3.29 0.08 -1.45
C LEU A 129 -2.11 0.89 -0.93
N THR A 130 -2.06 1.17 0.37
CA THR A 130 -0.96 1.94 0.97
C THR A 130 0.38 1.21 0.85
N LEU A 131 0.39 -0.12 1.03
CA LEU A 131 1.58 -0.94 0.85
C LEU A 131 2.04 -0.94 -0.61
N LEU A 132 1.10 -1.07 -1.55
CA LEU A 132 1.36 -0.94 -2.99
C LEU A 132 1.98 0.43 -3.31
N CYS A 133 1.41 1.53 -2.81
CA CYS A 133 1.93 2.87 -3.02
C CYS A 133 3.39 2.99 -2.57
N LYS A 134 3.71 2.50 -1.36
CA LYS A 134 5.06 2.56 -0.80
C LYS A 134 6.06 1.80 -1.65
N TYR A 135 5.74 0.57 -2.05
CA TYR A 135 6.63 -0.23 -2.89
C TYR A 135 6.75 0.32 -4.31
N LEU A 136 5.66 0.84 -4.87
CA LEU A 136 5.66 1.50 -6.17
C LEU A 136 6.55 2.74 -6.16
N LEU A 137 6.40 3.61 -5.17
CA LEU A 137 7.21 4.83 -5.05
C LEU A 137 8.69 4.49 -4.87
N LYS A 138 9.02 3.56 -3.96
CA LYS A 138 10.39 3.11 -3.75
C LYS A 138 11.01 2.56 -5.03
N ALA A 139 10.31 1.67 -5.74
CA ALA A 139 10.79 1.12 -7.00
C ALA A 139 10.92 2.19 -8.11
N PHE A 140 9.97 3.12 -8.19
CA PHE A 140 9.98 4.21 -9.17
C PHE A 140 11.14 5.19 -8.95
N VAL A 141 11.44 5.57 -7.71
CA VAL A 141 12.55 6.47 -7.36
C VAL A 141 13.91 5.90 -7.80
N HIS A 142 14.08 4.58 -7.71
CA HIS A 142 15.27 3.89 -8.19
C HIS A 142 15.28 3.70 -9.71
N SER A 143 14.12 3.52 -10.34
CA SER A 143 13.98 3.35 -11.79
C SER A 143 14.16 4.67 -12.58
N THR A 144 13.64 5.78 -12.04
CA THR A 144 13.62 7.06 -12.75
C THR A 144 14.98 7.75 -12.80
N ARG A 145 15.30 8.33 -13.96
CA ARG A 145 16.48 9.19 -14.15
C ARG A 145 16.22 10.65 -13.76
N ASN A 146 14.95 11.06 -13.64
CA ASN A 146 14.59 12.44 -13.35
C ASN A 146 14.75 12.74 -11.85
N LYS A 147 15.72 13.59 -11.50
CA LYS A 147 16.02 13.97 -10.11
C LYS A 147 14.82 14.63 -9.40
N ARG A 148 14.01 15.41 -10.12
CA ARG A 148 12.82 16.06 -9.55
C ARG A 148 11.79 15.02 -9.13
N CYS A 149 11.50 14.05 -10.00
CA CYS A 149 10.51 13.01 -9.74
C CYS A 149 10.85 12.13 -8.54
N LYS A 150 12.14 12.03 -8.15
CA LYS A 150 12.56 11.29 -6.95
C LYS A 150 12.10 11.93 -5.64
N LEU A 151 11.80 13.22 -5.65
CA LEU A 151 11.43 14.00 -4.48
C LEU A 151 9.92 14.29 -4.42
N LEU A 152 9.16 13.81 -5.40
CA LEU A 152 7.73 14.05 -5.46
C LEU A 152 6.96 13.00 -4.64
N PRO A 153 5.87 13.41 -3.98
CA PRO A 153 4.95 12.46 -3.36
C PRO A 153 4.18 11.69 -4.41
N LEU A 154 3.53 10.60 -4.01
CA LEU A 154 2.69 9.77 -4.88
C LEU A 154 1.24 9.78 -4.42
N ILE A 155 0.33 10.00 -5.35
CA ILE A 155 -1.10 9.76 -5.21
C ILE A 155 -1.46 8.56 -6.08
N MET A 156 -2.09 7.57 -5.46
CA MET A 156 -2.61 6.41 -6.16
C MET A 156 -4.11 6.32 -6.00
N ALA A 157 -4.80 5.97 -7.08
CA ALA A 157 -6.23 5.74 -7.07
C ALA A 157 -6.55 4.35 -7.63
N ALA A 158 -7.51 3.67 -7.00
CA ALA A 158 -7.98 2.35 -7.42
C ALA A 158 -9.52 2.28 -7.33
N PRO A 159 -10.19 1.45 -8.14
CA PRO A 159 -11.63 1.24 -8.05
C PRO A 159 -11.97 0.63 -6.68
N LYS A 160 -12.99 1.20 -6.00
CA LYS A 160 -13.50 0.65 -4.74
C LYS A 160 -14.79 -0.13 -4.96
N ASP A 161 -15.79 0.54 -5.51
CA ASP A 161 -17.10 -0.03 -5.82
C ASP A 161 -17.54 0.50 -7.19
N VAL A 162 -17.57 -0.40 -8.16
CA VAL A 162 -17.85 -0.10 -9.57
C VAL A 162 -19.32 0.27 -9.76
N GLU A 163 -20.23 -0.43 -9.09
CA GLU A 163 -21.68 -0.16 -9.17
C GLU A 163 -22.01 1.22 -8.63
N LYS A 164 -21.35 1.62 -7.53
CA LYS A 164 -21.51 2.95 -6.96
C LYS A 164 -20.64 4.01 -7.65
N GLY A 165 -19.78 3.66 -8.60
CA GLY A 165 -18.87 4.58 -9.27
C GLY A 165 -17.95 5.31 -8.29
N THR A 166 -17.35 4.57 -7.36
CA THR A 166 -16.43 5.12 -6.34
C THR A 166 -15.01 4.57 -6.49
N VAL A 167 -14.04 5.43 -6.26
CA VAL A 167 -12.61 5.10 -6.23
C VAL A 167 -12.04 5.39 -4.85
N ILE A 168 -11.12 4.56 -4.40
CA ILE A 168 -10.28 4.84 -3.24
C ILE A 168 -9.03 5.57 -3.70
N VAL A 169 -8.64 6.62 -2.99
CA VAL A 169 -7.46 7.45 -3.29
C VAL A 169 -6.57 7.49 -2.05
N ALA A 170 -5.30 7.18 -2.22
CA ALA A 170 -4.28 7.23 -1.17
C ALA A 170 -3.14 8.17 -1.58
N GLY A 171 -2.77 9.08 -0.69
CA GLY A 171 -1.63 9.98 -0.86
C GLY A 171 -0.49 9.62 0.09
N ILE A 172 0.70 9.35 -0.42
CA ILE A 172 1.89 9.08 0.39
C ILE A 172 2.97 10.15 0.18
N PRO A 173 3.71 10.53 1.24
CA PRO A 173 4.79 11.51 1.14
C PRO A 173 5.93 10.98 0.24
N PRO A 174 6.86 11.86 -0.19
CA PRO A 174 8.02 11.45 -0.97
C PRO A 174 8.92 10.48 -0.20
N GLU A 175 9.56 9.55 -0.92
CA GLU A 175 10.56 8.65 -0.34
C GLU A 175 11.78 9.47 0.12
N SER A 176 12.10 9.46 1.41
CA SER A 176 13.38 9.97 1.90
C SER A 176 13.86 9.22 3.13
N GLU A 177 15.17 8.98 3.21
CA GLU A 177 15.83 8.21 4.28
C GLU A 177 15.67 8.83 5.69
N THR A 178 15.33 10.12 5.79
CA THR A 178 15.25 10.87 7.06
C THR A 178 13.81 11.27 7.44
N SER A 179 12.79 10.54 6.97
CA SER A 179 11.41 11.05 6.96
C SER A 179 10.75 11.11 8.35
N ASP A 180 10.96 12.22 9.07
CA ASP A 180 10.06 12.78 10.10
C ASP A 180 8.76 13.37 9.49
N LYS A 181 8.40 13.01 8.24
CA LYS A 181 7.45 13.78 7.44
C LYS A 181 6.01 13.37 7.70
N LYS A 182 5.31 14.24 8.40
CA LYS A 182 3.85 14.28 8.49
C LYS A 182 3.24 14.20 7.07
N ASN A 183 2.28 13.29 6.90
CA ASN A 183 1.51 13.21 5.67
C ASN A 183 0.56 14.41 5.58
N PHE A 184 0.73 15.27 4.58
CA PHE A 184 -0.08 16.47 4.38
C PHE A 184 -1.31 16.24 3.48
N PHE A 185 -1.42 15.06 2.85
CA PHE A 185 -2.49 14.80 1.90
C PHE A 185 -3.88 14.83 2.52
N GLY A 186 -4.04 14.49 3.80
CA GLY A 186 -5.36 14.55 4.44
C GLY A 186 -6.01 15.94 4.36
N ARG A 187 -5.28 16.98 4.78
CA ARG A 187 -5.75 18.37 4.68
C ARG A 187 -5.80 18.88 3.24
N ALA A 188 -4.89 18.42 2.39
CA ALA A 188 -4.88 18.83 0.98
C ALA A 188 -6.11 18.29 0.24
N PHE A 189 -6.49 17.04 0.51
CA PHE A 189 -7.69 16.40 -0.04
C PHE A 189 -8.97 17.06 0.45
N GLU A 190 -9.06 17.38 1.74
CA GLU A 190 -10.20 18.11 2.32
C GLU A 190 -10.41 19.46 1.60
N LYS A 191 -9.37 20.29 1.49
CA LYS A 191 -9.45 21.58 0.78
C LYS A 191 -9.77 21.43 -0.70
N ALA A 192 -9.19 20.45 -1.38
CA ALA A 192 -9.47 20.19 -2.79
C ALA A 192 -10.93 19.75 -2.99
N ALA A 193 -11.47 18.95 -2.08
CA ALA A 193 -12.87 18.53 -2.11
C ALA A 193 -13.84 19.70 -1.88
N GLU A 194 -13.56 20.55 -0.88
CA GLU A 194 -14.35 21.75 -0.58
C GLU A 194 -14.38 22.74 -1.75
N SER A 195 -13.20 23.04 -2.32
CA SER A 195 -13.10 24.02 -3.41
C SER A 195 -13.79 23.61 -4.71
N THR A 196 -13.98 22.31 -4.93
CA THR A 196 -14.58 21.75 -6.15
C THR A 196 -15.97 21.18 -5.95
N SER A 197 -16.50 21.28 -4.73
CA SER A 197 -17.72 20.58 -4.30
C SER A 197 -17.69 19.11 -4.75
N SER A 198 -16.56 18.43 -4.56
CA SER A 198 -16.37 17.03 -4.95
C SER A 198 -16.95 16.10 -3.89
N ARG A 199 -17.67 15.07 -4.33
CA ARG A 199 -18.26 14.07 -3.44
C ARG A 199 -17.15 13.14 -2.95
N THR A 200 -16.64 13.45 -1.77
CA THR A 200 -15.60 12.68 -1.08
C THR A 200 -16.12 12.15 0.25
N LEU A 201 -15.53 11.06 0.71
CA LEU A 201 -15.81 10.47 2.01
C LEU A 201 -14.49 10.19 2.74
N HIS A 202 -14.41 10.72 3.96
CA HIS A 202 -13.20 10.78 4.79
C HIS A 202 -13.37 9.92 6.05
N ASP A 203 -13.92 8.72 5.91
CA ASP A 203 -14.26 7.86 7.06
C ASP A 203 -13.08 6.98 7.54
N HIS A 204 -11.93 7.06 6.87
CA HIS A 204 -10.73 6.35 7.28
C HIS A 204 -10.05 7.09 8.43
N PHE A 205 -9.54 6.34 9.42
CA PHE A 205 -8.71 6.90 10.49
C PHE A 205 -7.46 7.63 9.96
N ASP A 206 -6.91 7.12 8.85
CA ASP A 206 -5.88 7.82 8.10
C ASP A 206 -6.52 8.76 7.09
N THR A 207 -6.49 10.06 7.42
CA THR A 207 -7.04 11.13 6.57
C THR A 207 -6.41 11.21 5.18
N SER A 208 -5.23 10.61 4.96
CA SER A 208 -4.58 10.55 3.65
C SER A 208 -5.17 9.50 2.70
N ILE A 209 -6.23 8.82 3.13
CA ILE A 209 -7.00 7.86 2.35
C ILE A 209 -8.46 8.31 2.30
N ILE A 210 -8.96 8.53 1.10
CA ILE A 210 -10.32 9.02 0.87
C ILE A 210 -11.05 8.16 -0.15
N GLU A 211 -12.36 8.26 -0.15
CA GLU A 211 -13.20 7.77 -1.23
C GLU A 211 -13.69 8.95 -2.05
N LEU A 212 -13.70 8.79 -3.37
CA LEU A 212 -14.06 9.84 -4.32
C LEU A 212 -14.98 9.27 -5.38
N LYS A 213 -15.99 10.03 -5.81
CA LYS A 213 -16.80 9.67 -6.97
C LYS A 213 -15.97 9.77 -8.25
N THR A 214 -16.03 8.74 -9.10
CA THR A 214 -15.24 8.67 -10.34
C THR A 214 -15.46 9.89 -11.25
N GLU A 215 -16.69 10.40 -11.29
CA GLU A 215 -17.08 11.61 -12.05
C GLU A 215 -16.36 12.88 -11.58
N ASP A 216 -16.09 12.99 -10.28
CA ASP A 216 -15.50 14.18 -9.67
C ASP A 216 -13.96 14.15 -9.69
N ARG A 217 -13.36 13.04 -10.15
CA ARG A 217 -11.91 12.80 -10.11
C ARG A 217 -11.10 13.85 -10.87
N SER A 218 -11.53 14.26 -12.07
CA SER A 218 -10.76 15.21 -12.88
C SER A 218 -10.67 16.56 -12.19
N LYS A 219 -11.82 17.16 -11.85
CA LYS A 219 -11.88 18.46 -11.17
C LYS A 219 -11.13 18.45 -9.83
N PHE A 220 -11.23 17.36 -9.07
CA PHE A 220 -10.53 17.18 -7.81
C PHE A 220 -9.00 17.20 -7.99
N LEU A 221 -8.49 16.46 -8.98
CA LEU A 221 -7.06 16.44 -9.28
C LEU A 221 -6.55 17.80 -9.76
N ASP A 222 -7.32 18.51 -10.60
CA ASP A 222 -6.94 19.84 -11.09
C ASP A 222 -6.84 20.87 -9.95
N ALA A 223 -7.80 20.84 -9.02
CA ALA A 223 -7.75 21.68 -7.83
C ALA A 223 -6.58 21.31 -6.91
N LEU A 224 -6.28 20.02 -6.78
CA LEU A 224 -5.15 19.56 -5.98
C LEU A 224 -3.80 19.95 -6.60
N ILE A 225 -3.67 19.91 -7.92
CA ILE A 225 -2.49 20.42 -8.64
C ILE A 225 -2.33 21.91 -8.36
N THR A 226 -3.42 22.68 -8.44
CA THR A 226 -3.40 24.13 -8.17
C THR A 226 -3.05 24.44 -6.71
N LEU A 227 -3.52 23.64 -5.76
CA LEU A 227 -3.26 23.81 -4.33
C LEU A 227 -1.81 23.51 -3.92
N LEU A 228 -1.16 22.58 -4.63
CA LEU A 228 0.18 22.08 -4.29
C LEU A 228 1.30 22.63 -5.19
N SER A 229 0.96 23.38 -6.23
CA SER A 229 1.92 24.08 -7.11
C SER A 229 2.38 25.38 -6.48
#